data_AF-A0A8T6RES3-F1
#
_entry.id   AF-A0A8T6RES3-F1
#
_cell.length_a   1.000
_cell.length_b   1.000
_cell.length_c   1.000
_cell.angle_alpha   90.00
_cell.angle_beta   90.00
_cell.angle_gamma   90.00
#
_symmetry.space_group_name_H-M   'P 1'
#
loop_
_entity.id
_entity.type
_entity.pdbx_description
1 polymer ?
#
loop_
_entity_poly.entity_id
_entity_poly.type
_entity_poly.pdbx_seq_one_letter_code
_entity_poly.pdbx_strand_id
1 'polypeptide(L)'
;MGEQPEWQTEFAQVMHLVKTIKNEMDTDYEKIQVALAGVLRLLSGEKTQILKGLGGRQEDLQRYILELLSEMRKKSARQLDHLCTQLDHLSDIIPRNE
;
A
#
# COMPACT_ATOMS: atom_id res chain seq x y z
N MET A 1 12.27 -37.91 -7.27
CA MET A 1 11.58 -36.64 -6.99
C MET A 1 12.68 -35.58 -6.97
N GLY A 2 12.74 -34.71 -7.97
CA GLY A 2 13.78 -33.67 -8.02
C GLY A 2 13.42 -32.56 -7.05
N GLU A 3 14.37 -32.19 -6.18
CA GLU A 3 14.23 -31.00 -5.33
C GLU A 3 14.02 -29.77 -6.21
N GLN A 4 13.03 -28.97 -5.86
CA GLN A 4 12.76 -27.73 -6.57
C GLN A 4 13.92 -26.76 -6.28
N PRO A 5 14.54 -26.16 -7.31
CA PRO A 5 15.66 -25.24 -7.09
C PRO A 5 15.26 -24.10 -6.15
N GLU A 6 16.09 -23.80 -5.16
CA GLU A 6 15.85 -22.78 -4.13
C GLU A 6 15.43 -21.43 -4.72
N TRP A 7 16.06 -21.01 -5.82
CA TRP A 7 15.72 -19.79 -6.53
C TRP A 7 14.27 -19.75 -7.04
N GLN A 8 13.65 -20.89 -7.38
CA GLN A 8 12.24 -20.92 -7.81
C GLN A 8 11.29 -20.60 -6.67
N THR A 9 11.59 -21.11 -5.48
CA THR A 9 10.81 -20.85 -4.27
C THR A 9 10.92 -19.39 -3.87
N GLU A 10 12.12 -18.83 -3.90
CA GLU A 10 12.35 -17.40 -3.62
C GLU A 10 11.68 -16.49 -4.65
N PHE A 11 11.69 -16.86 -5.94
CA PHE A 11 10.95 -16.10 -6.97
C PHE A 11 9.44 -16.08 -6.68
N ALA A 12 8.87 -17.22 -6.28
CA ALA A 12 7.47 -17.30 -5.92
C ALA A 12 7.13 -16.42 -4.71
N GLN A 13 8.03 -16.36 -3.72
CA GLN A 13 7.89 -15.49 -2.55
C GLN A 13 7.92 -14.01 -2.94
N VAL A 14 8.86 -13.60 -3.81
CA VAL A 14 8.93 -12.21 -4.28
C VAL A 14 7.70 -11.83 -5.11
N MET A 15 7.20 -12.71 -5.97
CA MET A 15 5.93 -12.47 -6.67
C MET A 15 4.75 -12.30 -5.70
N HIS A 16 4.69 -13.12 -4.64
CA HIS A 16 3.68 -13.00 -3.61
C HIS A 16 3.80 -11.67 -2.85
N LEU A 17 5.02 -11.23 -2.54
CA LEU A 17 5.28 -9.95 -1.90
C LEU A 17 4.80 -8.78 -2.78
N VAL A 18 5.13 -8.78 -4.08
CA VAL A 18 4.64 -7.76 -5.04
C VAL A 18 3.12 -7.70 -5.06
N LYS A 19 2.45 -8.86 -5.10
CA LYS A 19 0.98 -8.93 -5.05
C LYS A 19 0.42 -8.36 -3.75
N THR A 20 1.07 -8.64 -2.63
CA THR A 20 0.67 -8.15 -1.31
C THR A 20 0.79 -6.64 -1.22
N ILE A 21 1.93 -6.08 -1.64
CA ILE A 21 2.17 -4.64 -1.68
C ILE A 21 1.12 -3.95 -2.54
N LYS A 22 0.82 -4.49 -3.72
CA LYS A 22 -0.23 -3.96 -4.60
C LYS A 22 -1.59 -3.90 -3.89
N ASN A 23 -2.06 -5.01 -3.32
CA ASN A 23 -3.37 -5.07 -2.66
C ASN A 23 -3.48 -4.08 -1.48
N GLU A 24 -2.38 -3.91 -0.75
CA GLU A 24 -2.32 -2.95 0.34
C GLU A 24 -2.37 -1.50 -0.16
N MET A 25 -1.66 -1.18 -1.24
CA MET A 25 -1.74 0.14 -1.88
C MET A 25 -3.15 0.42 -2.37
N ASP A 26 -3.80 -0.54 -3.04
CA ASP A 26 -5.18 -0.42 -3.52
C ASP A 26 -6.14 -0.10 -2.36
N THR A 27 -6.02 -0.81 -1.25
CA THR A 27 -6.81 -0.58 -0.03
C THR A 27 -6.60 0.84 0.53
N ASP A 28 -5.37 1.32 0.55
CA ASP A 28 -5.06 2.65 1.08
C ASP A 28 -5.54 3.76 0.12
N TYR A 29 -5.50 3.53 -1.21
CA TYR A 29 -6.11 4.43 -2.20
C TYR A 29 -7.64 4.52 -2.04
N GLU A 30 -8.32 3.41 -1.79
CA GLU A 30 -9.77 3.41 -1.52
C GLU A 30 -10.11 4.27 -0.30
N LYS A 31 -9.33 4.18 0.79
CA LYS A 31 -9.52 5.03 1.98
C LYS A 31 -9.39 6.52 1.65
N ILE A 32 -8.43 6.91 0.81
CA ILE A 32 -8.28 8.29 0.35
C ILE A 32 -9.51 8.73 -0.44
N GLN A 33 -9.98 7.91 -1.39
CA GLN A 33 -11.15 8.24 -2.19
C GLN A 33 -12.39 8.46 -1.31
N VAL A 34 -12.61 7.60 -0.32
CA VAL A 34 -13.70 7.75 0.65
C VAL A 34 -13.54 9.04 1.46
N ALA A 35 -12.33 9.36 1.91
CA ALA A 35 -12.05 10.58 2.67
C ALA A 35 -12.31 11.85 1.83
N LEU A 36 -11.84 11.88 0.58
CA LEU A 36 -12.08 12.99 -0.35
C LEU A 36 -13.56 13.14 -0.70
N ALA A 37 -14.28 12.03 -0.90
CA ALA A 37 -15.72 12.06 -1.09
C ALA A 37 -16.44 12.64 0.14
N GLY A 38 -15.97 12.32 1.35
CA GLY A 38 -16.44 12.93 2.60
C GLY A 38 -16.24 14.45 2.65
N VAL A 39 -15.08 14.95 2.20
CA VAL A 39 -14.80 16.39 2.09
C VAL A 39 -15.73 17.05 1.07
N LEU A 40 -15.91 16.45 -0.11
CA LEU A 40 -16.80 16.99 -1.15
C LEU A 40 -18.24 17.14 -0.63
N ARG A 41 -18.77 16.12 0.05
CA ARG A 41 -20.14 16.16 0.62
C ARG A 41 -20.30 17.29 1.63
N LEU A 42 -19.31 17.49 2.50
CA LEU A 42 -19.32 18.61 3.45
C LEU A 42 -19.34 19.96 2.76
N LEU A 43 -18.49 20.16 1.75
CA LEU A 43 -18.43 21.40 0.97
C LEU A 43 -19.71 21.66 0.19
N SER A 44 -20.40 20.61 -0.25
CA SER A 44 -21.70 20.68 -0.92
C SER A 44 -22.88 20.91 0.03
N GLY A 45 -22.65 20.95 1.36
CA GLY A 45 -23.70 21.12 2.36
C GLY A 45 -24.57 19.88 2.60
N GLU A 46 -24.15 18.71 2.12
CA GLU A 46 -24.84 17.44 2.37
C GLU A 46 -24.60 16.98 3.82
N LYS A 47 -25.66 16.94 4.63
CA LYS A 47 -25.59 16.55 6.06
C LYS A 47 -25.51 15.03 6.30
N THR A 48 -25.30 14.23 5.26
CA THR A 48 -25.46 12.78 5.33
C THR A 48 -24.15 12.08 5.68
N GLN A 49 -24.11 11.47 6.86
CA GLN A 49 -23.05 10.62 7.43
C GLN A 49 -21.63 10.98 6.97
N ILE A 50 -21.10 12.05 7.57
CA ILE A 50 -19.66 12.25 7.70
C ILE A 50 -19.06 10.96 8.27
N LEU A 51 -17.92 10.53 7.72
CA LEU A 51 -17.12 9.40 8.22
C LEU A 51 -17.25 9.24 9.73
N LYS A 52 -17.79 8.10 10.20
CA LYS A 52 -18.03 7.84 11.62
C LYS A 52 -16.78 8.16 12.44
N GLY A 53 -16.86 9.16 13.31
CA GLY A 53 -15.77 9.57 14.20
C GLY A 53 -15.07 10.88 13.84
N LEU A 54 -15.23 11.40 12.61
CA LEU A 54 -14.77 12.74 12.23
C LEU A 54 -15.96 13.69 12.39
N GLY A 55 -15.89 14.63 13.33
CA GLY A 55 -17.03 15.43 13.82
C GLY A 55 -17.63 16.45 12.85
N GLY A 56 -17.58 16.21 11.54
CA GLY A 56 -18.19 17.07 10.52
C GLY A 56 -17.43 18.35 10.21
N ARG A 57 -16.23 18.54 10.76
CA ARG A 57 -15.41 19.72 10.48
C ARG A 57 -14.47 19.43 9.31
N GLN A 58 -14.44 20.34 8.35
CA GLN A 58 -13.58 20.26 7.16
C GLN A 58 -12.09 20.11 7.54
N GLU A 59 -11.64 20.82 8.57
CA GLU A 59 -10.26 20.78 9.07
C GLU A 59 -9.84 19.39 9.57
N ASP A 60 -10.73 18.68 10.25
CA ASP A 60 -10.46 17.34 10.77
C ASP A 60 -10.30 16.33 9.63
N LEU A 61 -11.11 16.45 8.57
CA LEU A 61 -10.99 15.62 7.37
C LEU A 61 -9.74 15.95 6.54
N GLN A 62 -9.41 17.24 6.40
CA GLN A 62 -8.17 17.64 5.74
C GLN A 62 -6.95 17.10 6.47
N ARG A 63 -6.93 17.20 7.82
CA ARG A 63 -5.87 16.62 8.64
C ARG A 63 -5.80 15.10 8.47
N TYR A 64 -6.93 14.41 8.54
CA TYR A 64 -7.00 12.96 8.33
C TYR A 64 -6.44 12.53 6.96
N ILE A 65 -6.77 13.25 5.89
CA ILE A 65 -6.23 12.96 4.54
C ILE A 65 -4.71 13.15 4.50
N LEU A 66 -4.19 14.22 5.10
CA LEU A 66 -2.76 14.48 5.15
C LEU A 66 -2.01 13.41 5.97
N GLU A 67 -2.58 12.97 7.09
CA GLU A 67 -2.06 11.89 7.91
C GLU A 67 -2.03 10.58 7.12
N LEU A 68 -3.14 10.22 6.46
CA LEU A 68 -3.24 9.01 5.64
C LEU A 68 -2.21 9.02 4.49
N LEU A 69 -2.04 10.15 3.79
CA LEU A 69 -1.04 10.31 2.73
C LEU A 69 0.40 10.18 3.27
N SER A 70 0.67 10.70 4.47
CA SER A 70 1.97 10.59 5.13
C SER A 70 2.27 9.15 5.52
N GLU A 71 1.30 8.44 6.08
CA GLU A 71 1.40 7.03 6.44
C GLU A 71 1.61 6.15 5.20
N MET A 72 0.84 6.37 4.14
CA MET A 72 1.01 5.66 2.86
C MET A 72 2.42 5.85 2.32
N ARG A 73 2.94 7.08 2.29
CA ARG A 73 4.31 7.35 1.82
C ARG A 73 5.36 6.56 2.61
N LYS A 74 5.26 6.59 3.95
CA LYS A 74 6.18 5.86 4.83
C LYS A 74 6.07 4.34 4.66
N LYS A 75 4.86 3.84 4.43
CA LYS A 75 4.58 2.43 4.24
C LYS A 75 5.10 1.95 2.88
N SER A 76 4.76 2.64 1.80
CA SER A 76 5.25 2.33 0.45
C SER A 76 6.77 2.38 0.36
N ALA A 77 7.43 3.36 0.98
CA ALA A 77 8.89 3.42 1.03
C ALA A 77 9.48 2.13 1.65
N ARG A 78 9.00 1.75 2.86
CA ARG A 78 9.44 0.52 3.54
C ARG A 78 9.17 -0.74 2.72
N GLN A 79 8.04 -0.80 2.03
CA GLN A 79 7.67 -1.94 1.18
C GLN A 79 8.56 -2.06 -0.05
N LEU A 80 8.88 -0.93 -0.70
CA LEU A 80 9.79 -0.90 -1.83
C LEU A 80 11.23 -1.22 -1.40
N ASP A 81 11.70 -0.71 -0.26
CA ASP A 81 13.01 -1.05 0.31
C ASP A 81 13.12 -2.56 0.60
N HIS A 82 12.05 -3.15 1.15
CA HIS A 82 11.99 -4.59 1.38
C HIS A 82 12.02 -5.38 0.05
N LEU A 83 11.25 -4.95 -0.95
CA LEU A 83 11.26 -5.58 -2.27
C LEU A 83 12.64 -5.50 -2.93
N CYS A 84 13.32 -4.35 -2.87
CA CYS A 84 14.69 -4.21 -3.36
C CYS A 84 15.63 -5.21 -2.69
N THR A 85 15.56 -5.33 -1.36
CA THR A 85 16.38 -6.28 -0.59
C THR A 85 16.13 -7.74 -1.03
N GLN A 86 14.88 -8.10 -1.30
CA GLN A 86 14.52 -9.44 -1.75
C GLN A 86 14.96 -9.70 -3.20
N LEU A 87 14.91 -8.69 -4.08
CA LEU A 87 15.42 -8.78 -5.44
C LEU A 87 16.94 -8.90 -5.48
N ASP A 88 17.66 -8.16 -4.61
CA ASP A 88 19.11 -8.29 -4.45
C ASP A 88 19.47 -9.71 -4.02
N HIS A 89 18.77 -10.27 -3.02
CA HIS A 89 18.96 -11.65 -2.60
C HIS A 89 18.71 -12.67 -3.72
N LEU A 90 17.64 -12.47 -4.51
CA LEU A 90 17.36 -13.31 -5.68
C LEU A 90 18.51 -13.28 -6.69
N SER A 91 19.12 -12.12 -6.92
CA SER A 91 20.23 -11.97 -7.87
C SER A 91 21.48 -12.77 -7.46
N ASP A 92 21.65 -13.05 -6.17
CA ASP A 92 22.77 -13.83 -5.64
C ASP A 92 22.58 -15.35 -5.79
N ILE A 93 21.33 -15.81 -5.79
CA ILE A 93 21.00 -17.25 -5.82
C ILE A 93 20.61 -17.79 -7.20
N ILE A 94 20.37 -16.89 -8.18
CA ILE A 94 20.11 -17.30 -9.57
C ILE A 94 21.42 -17.76 -10.21
N PRO A 95 21.48 -18.99 -10.75
CA PRO A 95 22.67 -19.45 -11.47
C PRO A 95 22.95 -18.56 -12.68
N ARG A 96 24.17 -18.03 -12.77
CA ARG A 96 24.62 -17.32 -13.97
C ARG A 96 24.87 -18.36 -15.06
N ASN A 97 24.22 -18.20 -16.20
CA ASN A 97 24.57 -18.97 -17.39
C ASN A 97 25.95 -18.49 -17.87
N GLU A 98 26.99 -19.25 -17.59
CA GLU A 98 28.29 -19.18 -18.27
C GLU A 98 28.29 -20.08 -19.51
#